data_AF-A0A7K1RLL0-F1
#
_entry.id   AF-A0A7K1RLL0-F1
#
_cell.length_a   1.000
_cell.length_b   1.000
_cell.length_c   1.000
_cell.angle_alpha   90.00
_cell.angle_beta   90.00
_cell.angle_gamma   90.00
#
_symmetry.space_group_name_H-M   'P 1'
#
loop_
_entity.id
_entity.type
_entity.pdbx_description
1 polymer ?
#
loop_
_entity_poly.entity_id
_entity_poly.type
_entity_poly.pdbx_seq_one_letter_code
_entity_poly.pdbx_strand_id
1 'polypeptide(L)'
;MKGAETFTLRDLELMARTEQEKISLGRMMLHLNADRYEAFVKLVDRAIVFVVGEITSDPSSKQDMDEDELTEFLRLGLKSMGFNASHDTKTGGHCDIVIEEHGNLKWLGEAKKIDETNSNWLFQGYLQLTTRYTNGRLDQAFGGMIIYSYIENTVKMMATWQKYLLEKQPSSSLHEINASGTVFTTKDIIASSGTDYFVKHIPVQLYFKPLH
;
A
#
# COMPACT_ATOMS: atom_id res chain seq x y z
N MET A 1 30.17 34.03 15.53
CA MET A 1 29.05 33.18 15.06
C MET A 1 29.41 32.69 13.67
N LYS A 2 29.58 31.38 13.46
CA LYS A 2 29.66 30.84 12.10
C LYS A 2 28.30 31.09 11.43
N GLY A 3 28.29 31.65 10.22
CA GLY A 3 27.06 31.94 9.49
C GLY A 3 26.22 30.67 9.31
N ALA A 4 24.91 30.77 9.46
CA ALA A 4 24.02 29.66 9.17
C ALA A 4 24.17 29.30 7.68
N GLU A 5 24.46 28.03 7.41
CA GLU A 5 24.44 27.52 6.03
C GLU A 5 22.99 27.53 5.54
N THR A 6 22.77 28.06 4.34
CA THR A 6 21.46 28.12 3.70
C THR A 6 21.38 27.02 2.64
N PHE A 7 20.34 26.20 2.68
CA PHE A 7 20.07 25.16 1.68
C PHE A 7 18.83 25.52 0.87
N THR A 8 18.91 25.37 -0.45
CA THR A 8 17.73 25.39 -1.33
C THR A 8 17.05 24.04 -1.35
N LEU A 9 15.81 23.99 -1.85
CA LEU A 9 15.09 22.73 -2.05
C LEU A 9 15.86 21.74 -2.92
N ARG A 10 16.48 22.26 -3.99
CA ARG A 10 17.31 21.47 -4.89
C ARG A 10 18.53 20.88 -4.18
N ASP A 11 19.13 21.62 -3.24
CA ASP A 11 20.25 21.11 -2.45
C ASP A 11 19.81 19.94 -1.58
N LEU A 12 18.65 20.05 -0.92
CA LEU A 12 18.08 18.95 -0.13
C LEU A 12 17.76 17.72 -0.98
N GLU A 13 17.20 17.91 -2.18
CA GLU A 13 16.94 16.82 -3.13
C GLU A 13 18.24 16.13 -3.59
N LEU A 14 19.31 16.89 -3.83
CA LEU A 14 20.63 16.33 -4.17
C LEU A 14 21.31 15.63 -2.98
N MET A 15 20.97 16.02 -1.75
CA MET A 15 21.46 15.37 -0.55
C MET A 15 20.76 14.05 -0.25
N ALA A 16 19.52 13.85 -0.72
CA ALA A 16 18.79 12.60 -0.60
C ALA A 16 19.34 11.55 -1.58
N ARG A 17 20.21 10.68 -1.09
CA ARG A 17 20.97 9.71 -1.91
C ARG A 17 20.25 8.38 -2.03
N THR A 18 19.52 7.98 -1.00
CA THR A 18 18.77 6.72 -0.95
C THR A 18 17.30 6.95 -1.30
N GLU A 19 16.59 5.90 -1.73
CA GLU A 19 15.15 6.00 -1.95
C GLU A 19 14.40 6.33 -0.65
N GLN A 20 14.83 5.79 0.50
CA GLN A 20 14.28 6.09 1.81
C GLN A 20 14.39 7.59 2.16
N GLU A 21 15.56 8.20 1.92
CA GLU A 21 15.77 9.63 2.14
C GLU A 21 14.89 10.48 1.21
N LYS A 22 14.78 10.09 -0.07
CA LYS A 22 13.92 10.79 -1.04
C LYS A 22 12.45 10.72 -0.65
N ILE A 23 11.98 9.57 -0.17
CA ILE A 23 10.61 9.40 0.35
C ILE A 23 10.39 10.28 1.58
N SER A 24 11.34 10.26 2.52
CA SER A 24 11.26 11.05 3.75
C SER A 24 11.24 12.56 3.46
N LEU A 25 12.07 13.02 2.52
CA LEU A 25 12.09 14.41 2.05
C LEU A 25 10.78 14.78 1.34
N GLY A 26 10.30 13.92 0.43
CA GLY A 26 9.02 14.11 -0.26
C GLY A 26 7.85 14.25 0.71
N ARG A 27 7.86 13.50 1.82
CA ARG A 27 6.86 13.61 2.89
C ARG A 27 6.89 14.98 3.55
N MET A 28 8.07 15.45 3.94
CA MET A 28 8.24 16.78 4.56
C MET A 28 7.72 17.88 3.63
N MET A 29 7.88 17.72 2.32
CA MET A 29 7.48 18.68 1.30
C MET A 29 6.02 18.55 0.86
N LEU A 30 5.27 17.56 1.35
CA LEU A 30 3.92 17.27 0.85
C LEU A 30 2.99 18.48 0.91
N HIS A 31 3.09 19.29 1.97
CA HIS A 31 2.28 20.49 2.18
C HIS A 31 2.51 21.62 1.15
N LEU A 32 3.58 21.54 0.36
CA LEU A 32 3.91 22.50 -0.70
C LEU A 32 3.28 22.13 -2.05
N ASN A 33 2.68 20.94 -2.18
CA ASN A 33 2.05 20.49 -3.42
C ASN A 33 0.64 21.10 -3.57
N ALA A 34 0.26 21.48 -4.79
CA ALA A 34 -1.10 21.94 -5.08
C ALA A 34 -2.12 20.79 -4.94
N ASP A 35 -1.79 19.62 -5.52
CA ASP A 35 -2.62 18.41 -5.46
C ASP A 35 -2.15 17.48 -4.32
N ARG A 36 -2.33 17.96 -3.09
CA ARG A 36 -1.78 17.33 -1.87
C ARG A 36 -2.16 15.85 -1.71
N TYR A 37 -3.40 15.48 -2.04
CA TYR A 37 -3.83 14.09 -1.85
C TYR A 37 -3.22 13.15 -2.89
N GLU A 38 -3.16 13.55 -4.15
CA GLU A 38 -2.51 12.74 -5.19
C GLU A 38 -1.02 12.57 -4.91
N ALA A 39 -0.34 13.65 -4.52
CA ALA A 39 1.06 13.60 -4.10
C ALA A 39 1.26 12.67 -2.89
N PHE A 40 0.32 12.67 -1.94
CA PHE A 40 0.33 11.80 -0.77
C PHE A 40 0.22 10.33 -1.16
N VAL A 41 -0.77 9.99 -1.99
CA VAL A 41 -0.98 8.61 -2.47
C VAL A 41 0.25 8.11 -3.23
N LYS A 42 0.81 8.92 -4.14
CA LYS A 42 2.04 8.57 -4.86
C LYS A 42 3.23 8.32 -3.93
N LEU A 43 3.34 9.11 -2.85
CA LEU A 43 4.41 8.95 -1.88
C LEU A 43 4.22 7.70 -1.03
N VAL A 44 3.00 7.42 -0.58
CA VAL A 44 2.64 6.17 0.11
C VAL A 44 2.95 4.96 -0.76
N ASP A 45 2.58 5.00 -2.05
CA ASP A 45 2.86 3.93 -3.00
C ASP A 45 4.36 3.64 -3.13
N ARG A 46 5.18 4.69 -3.25
CA ARG A 46 6.65 4.55 -3.28
C ARG A 46 7.19 3.95 -1.99
N ALA A 47 6.65 4.37 -0.85
CA ALA A 47 7.05 3.85 0.46
C ALA A 47 6.69 2.37 0.63
N ILE A 48 5.49 1.96 0.22
CA ILE A 48 5.07 0.56 0.24
C ILE A 48 5.98 -0.27 -0.67
N VAL A 49 6.23 0.17 -1.91
CA VAL A 49 7.12 -0.55 -2.85
C VAL A 49 8.52 -0.71 -2.26
N PHE A 50 9.07 0.34 -1.63
CA PHE A 50 10.36 0.27 -0.96
C PHE A 50 10.38 -0.80 0.13
N VAL A 51 9.42 -0.76 1.06
CA VAL A 51 9.37 -1.71 2.18
C VAL A 51 9.06 -3.14 1.72
N VAL A 52 8.23 -3.32 0.69
CA VAL A 52 8.01 -4.61 0.05
C VAL A 52 9.32 -5.17 -0.53
N GLY A 53 10.15 -4.32 -1.14
CA GLY A 53 11.50 -4.69 -1.58
C GLY A 53 12.37 -5.22 -0.43
N GLU A 54 12.35 -4.52 0.71
CA GLU A 54 13.09 -4.95 1.91
C GLU A 54 12.55 -6.28 2.48
N ILE A 55 11.23 -6.44 2.55
CA ILE A 55 10.59 -7.68 3.03
C ILE A 55 10.98 -8.85 2.11
N THR A 56 10.93 -8.65 0.79
CA THR A 56 11.21 -9.71 -0.20
C THR A 56 12.70 -9.98 -0.42
N SER A 57 13.61 -9.19 0.17
CA SER A 57 15.06 -9.39 0.05
C SER A 57 15.58 -10.65 0.75
N ASP A 58 14.87 -11.12 1.77
CA ASP A 58 15.18 -12.35 2.50
C ASP A 58 13.89 -13.14 2.77
N PRO A 59 13.34 -13.84 1.76
CA PRO A 59 12.13 -14.62 1.92
C PRO A 59 12.36 -15.86 2.81
N SER A 60 13.61 -16.33 2.92
CA SER A 60 13.95 -17.53 3.69
C SER A 60 13.69 -17.37 5.19
N SER A 61 13.98 -16.20 5.77
CA SER A 61 13.71 -15.91 7.18
C SER A 61 12.23 -15.65 7.49
N LYS A 62 11.37 -15.61 6.46
CA LYS A 62 9.96 -15.22 6.59
C LYS A 62 8.99 -16.38 6.44
N GLN A 63 9.47 -17.61 6.20
CA GLN A 63 8.60 -18.76 5.90
C GLN A 63 7.57 -19.06 6.99
N ASP A 64 7.91 -18.83 8.26
CA ASP A 64 7.04 -19.11 9.40
C ASP A 64 6.26 -17.88 9.90
N MET A 65 6.47 -16.70 9.30
CA MET A 65 5.82 -15.46 9.77
C MET A 65 4.35 -15.41 9.39
N ASP A 66 3.50 -14.98 10.32
CA ASP A 66 2.07 -14.80 10.07
C ASP A 66 1.72 -13.46 9.39
N GLU A 67 0.43 -13.23 9.13
CA GLU A 67 -0.08 -12.02 8.47
C GLU A 67 0.20 -10.75 9.31
N ASP A 68 0.07 -10.84 10.63
CA ASP A 68 0.24 -9.72 11.56
C ASP A 68 1.72 -9.34 11.67
N GLU A 69 2.61 -10.31 11.79
CA GLU A 69 4.07 -10.10 11.83
C GLU A 69 4.58 -9.43 10.56
N LEU A 70 4.16 -9.92 9.38
CA LEU A 70 4.55 -9.32 8.09
C LEU A 70 3.99 -7.89 7.94
N THR A 71 2.78 -7.66 8.41
CA THR A 71 2.14 -6.34 8.42
C THR A 71 2.84 -5.38 9.36
N GLU A 72 3.31 -5.86 10.51
CA GLU A 72 4.12 -5.07 11.43
C GLU A 72 5.47 -4.66 10.81
N PHE A 73 6.14 -5.55 10.06
CA PHE A 73 7.34 -5.18 9.30
C PHE A 73 7.05 -4.06 8.29
N LEU A 74 5.96 -4.17 7.53
CA LEU A 74 5.55 -3.14 6.59
C LEU A 74 5.34 -1.80 7.30
N ARG A 75 4.61 -1.82 8.42
CA ARG A 75 4.27 -0.64 9.22
C ARG A 75 5.51 0.01 9.85
N LEU A 76 6.44 -0.78 10.40
CA LEU A 76 7.70 -0.28 10.95
C LEU A 76 8.58 0.34 9.87
N GLY A 77 8.64 -0.28 8.68
CA GLY A 77 9.32 0.30 7.51
C GLY A 77 8.74 1.66 7.13
N LEU A 78 7.42 1.77 7.03
CA LEU A 78 6.73 3.05 6.78
C LEU A 78 7.04 4.09 7.86
N LYS A 79 7.00 3.70 9.14
CA LYS A 79 7.36 4.59 10.26
C LYS A 79 8.81 5.05 10.21
N SER A 80 9.73 4.20 9.77
CA SER A 80 11.14 4.58 9.62
C SER A 80 11.37 5.68 8.57
N MET A 81 10.43 5.86 7.65
CA MET A 81 10.39 6.97 6.67
C MET A 81 9.58 8.18 7.17
N GLY A 82 9.13 8.14 8.42
CA GLY A 82 8.39 9.21 9.10
C GLY A 82 6.90 9.26 8.78
N PHE A 83 6.32 8.22 8.17
CA PHE A 83 4.86 8.13 8.04
C PHE A 83 4.20 7.83 9.38
N ASN A 84 3.02 8.41 9.61
CA ASN A 84 2.17 8.01 10.73
C ASN A 84 1.35 6.76 10.34
N ALA A 85 1.98 5.59 10.45
CA ALA A 85 1.38 4.29 10.16
C ALA A 85 0.95 3.54 11.45
N SER A 86 -0.32 3.17 11.53
CA SER A 86 -0.94 2.49 12.68
C SER A 86 -1.92 1.41 12.26
N HIS A 87 -2.34 0.56 13.19
CA HIS A 87 -3.54 -0.27 13.04
C HIS A 87 -4.79 0.56 13.44
N ASP A 88 -5.94 0.35 12.79
CA ASP A 88 -7.19 0.91 13.30
C ASP A 88 -7.68 0.07 14.50
N THR A 89 -7.63 0.68 15.69
CA THR A 89 -8.07 0.07 16.95
C THR A 89 -9.35 0.72 17.50
N LYS A 90 -9.89 1.76 16.86
CA LYS A 90 -10.83 2.67 17.54
C LYS A 90 -12.19 2.85 16.87
N THR A 91 -12.43 2.34 15.67
CA THR A 91 -13.73 2.53 15.01
C THR A 91 -14.19 1.33 14.18
N GLY A 92 -14.97 0.43 14.80
CA GLY A 92 -15.98 -0.42 14.13
C GLY A 92 -15.54 -1.44 13.07
N GLY A 93 -14.25 -1.50 12.71
CA GLY A 93 -13.63 -2.46 11.80
C GLY A 93 -12.12 -2.28 11.86
N HIS A 94 -11.38 -3.38 11.95
CA HIS A 94 -9.92 -3.38 12.05
C HIS A 94 -9.32 -3.24 10.65
N CYS A 95 -8.91 -2.02 10.27
CA CYS A 95 -8.07 -1.83 9.10
C CYS A 95 -6.63 -2.17 9.48
N ASP A 96 -6.02 -3.09 8.74
CA ASP A 96 -4.69 -3.61 9.06
C ASP A 96 -3.63 -2.50 9.03
N ILE A 97 -3.74 -1.55 8.09
CA ILE A 97 -2.81 -0.43 7.95
C ILE A 97 -3.58 0.86 7.71
N VAL A 98 -3.35 1.85 8.56
CA VAL A 98 -3.82 3.22 8.37
C VAL A 98 -2.62 4.13 8.30
N ILE A 99 -2.52 4.91 7.22
CA ILE A 99 -1.50 5.96 7.07
C ILE A 99 -2.23 7.30 7.06
N GLU A 100 -1.89 8.15 8.02
CA GLU A 100 -2.46 9.49 8.16
C GLU A 100 -1.39 10.55 7.94
N GLU A 101 -1.81 11.68 7.39
CA GLU A 101 -0.93 12.84 7.19
C GLU A 101 -1.69 14.14 7.42
N HIS A 102 -0.95 15.23 7.63
CA HIS A 102 -1.52 16.55 7.87
C HIS A 102 -2.58 16.93 6.84
N GLY A 103 -3.70 17.49 7.31
CA GLY A 103 -4.83 17.86 6.47
C GLY A 103 -5.88 16.76 6.29
N ASN A 104 -5.93 15.78 7.20
CA ASN A 104 -6.88 14.66 7.20
C ASN A 104 -6.73 13.72 5.99
N LEU A 105 -5.54 13.69 5.38
CA LEU A 105 -5.26 12.75 4.30
C LEU A 105 -5.14 11.36 4.92
N LYS A 106 -5.86 10.39 4.33
CA LYS A 106 -5.83 9.00 4.80
C LYS A 106 -5.60 8.05 3.64
N TRP A 107 -4.79 7.05 3.90
CA TRP A 107 -4.66 5.85 3.07
C TRP A 107 -4.92 4.63 3.93
N LEU A 108 -5.69 3.69 3.39
CA LEU A 108 -6.17 2.51 4.10
C LEU A 108 -5.65 1.25 3.41
N GLY A 109 -5.11 0.33 4.20
CA GLY A 109 -4.54 -0.92 3.75
C GLY A 109 -5.18 -2.11 4.45
N GLU A 110 -5.52 -3.12 3.68
CA GLU A 110 -5.82 -4.47 4.18
C GLU A 110 -4.69 -5.38 3.72
N ALA A 111 -4.24 -6.24 4.62
CA ALA A 111 -3.17 -7.19 4.35
C ALA A 111 -3.75 -8.60 4.40
N LYS A 112 -3.34 -9.48 3.50
CA LYS A 112 -3.80 -10.88 3.47
C LYS A 112 -2.65 -11.81 3.14
N LYS A 113 -2.41 -12.81 4.00
CA LYS A 113 -1.49 -13.91 3.75
C LYS A 113 -2.20 -15.02 2.98
N ILE A 114 -1.56 -15.50 1.92
CA ILE A 114 -2.04 -16.61 1.11
C ILE A 114 -0.91 -17.63 0.86
N ASP A 115 -1.23 -18.89 1.11
CA ASP A 115 -0.43 -20.08 0.81
C ASP A 115 -1.06 -20.89 -0.35
N GLU A 116 -2.36 -20.76 -0.53
CA GLU A 116 -3.13 -21.24 -1.68
C GLU A 116 -3.89 -20.10 -2.37
N THR A 117 -4.39 -20.34 -3.59
CA THR A 117 -5.24 -19.38 -4.31
C THR A 117 -6.63 -19.26 -3.66
N ASN A 118 -6.71 -18.76 -2.42
CA ASN A 118 -7.96 -18.47 -1.73
C ASN A 118 -8.46 -17.07 -2.11
N SER A 119 -9.26 -17.02 -3.18
CA SER A 119 -9.81 -15.76 -3.66
C SER A 119 -10.93 -15.20 -2.78
N ASN A 120 -11.60 -16.03 -1.95
CA ASN A 120 -12.64 -15.53 -1.04
C ASN A 120 -12.03 -14.75 0.13
N TRP A 121 -10.90 -15.20 0.68
CA TRP A 121 -10.19 -14.50 1.76
C TRP A 121 -9.74 -13.10 1.33
N LEU A 122 -9.12 -13.01 0.14
CA LEU A 122 -8.76 -11.72 -0.47
C LEU A 122 -9.98 -10.84 -0.71
N PHE A 123 -11.10 -11.43 -1.16
CA PHE A 123 -12.34 -10.70 -1.39
C PHE A 123 -12.98 -10.15 -0.12
N GLN A 124 -12.91 -10.86 1.01
CA GLN A 124 -13.37 -10.32 2.29
C GLN A 124 -12.57 -9.08 2.69
N GLY A 125 -11.23 -9.11 2.59
CA GLY A 125 -10.38 -7.93 2.82
C GLY A 125 -10.74 -6.78 1.88
N TYR A 126 -10.90 -7.07 0.59
CA TYR A 126 -11.33 -6.08 -0.41
C TYR A 126 -12.66 -5.39 -0.07
N LEU A 127 -13.64 -6.16 0.41
CA LEU A 127 -14.93 -5.61 0.84
C LEU A 127 -14.78 -4.72 2.07
N GLN A 128 -13.81 -4.96 2.96
CA GLN A 128 -13.57 -4.05 4.09
C GLN A 128 -13.19 -2.65 3.59
N LEU A 129 -12.26 -2.58 2.63
CA LEU A 129 -11.83 -1.31 2.01
C LEU A 129 -12.96 -0.59 1.29
N THR A 130 -13.78 -1.32 0.53
CA THR A 130 -14.77 -0.73 -0.39
C THR A 130 -16.16 -0.52 0.21
N THR A 131 -16.46 -1.08 1.39
CA THR A 131 -17.79 -0.99 2.01
C THR A 131 -17.80 -0.40 3.41
N ARG A 132 -16.77 -0.65 4.24
CA ARG A 132 -16.77 -0.26 5.65
C ARG A 132 -16.08 1.06 5.90
N TYR A 133 -14.98 1.34 5.21
CA TYR A 133 -14.14 2.51 5.48
C TYR A 133 -14.37 3.68 4.52
N THR A 134 -15.16 3.48 3.47
CA THR A 134 -15.48 4.53 2.51
C THR A 134 -16.58 5.44 3.02
N ASN A 135 -16.22 6.65 3.46
CA ASN A 135 -17.17 7.70 3.84
C ASN A 135 -17.42 8.72 2.69
N GLY A 136 -16.92 8.42 1.49
CA GLY A 136 -17.12 9.26 0.30
C GLY A 136 -16.23 10.50 0.22
N ARG A 137 -15.28 10.67 1.14
CA ARG A 137 -14.39 11.83 1.14
C ARG A 137 -13.25 11.65 0.13
N LEU A 138 -12.99 12.71 -0.63
CA LEU A 138 -11.94 12.73 -1.65
C LEU A 138 -10.52 12.61 -1.05
N ASP A 139 -10.32 13.02 0.20
CA ASP A 139 -9.05 12.89 0.94
C ASP A 139 -8.79 11.48 1.50
N GLN A 140 -9.67 10.52 1.14
CA GLN A 140 -9.62 9.11 1.52
C GLN A 140 -10.03 8.20 0.36
N ALA A 141 -9.92 8.65 -0.89
CA ALA A 141 -10.36 7.92 -2.09
C ALA A 141 -9.41 6.80 -2.56
N PHE A 142 -8.31 6.52 -1.84
CA PHE A 142 -7.34 5.49 -2.18
C PHE A 142 -7.01 4.57 -1.00
N GLY A 143 -6.86 3.29 -1.30
CA GLY A 143 -6.35 2.28 -0.39
C GLY A 143 -5.56 1.19 -1.12
N GLY A 144 -5.18 0.14 -0.40
CA GLY A 144 -4.46 -0.98 -0.99
C GLY A 144 -4.67 -2.33 -0.33
N MET A 145 -4.64 -3.37 -1.16
CA MET A 145 -4.57 -4.77 -0.77
C MET A 145 -3.10 -5.22 -0.81
N ILE A 146 -2.52 -5.50 0.35
CA ILE A 146 -1.18 -6.09 0.48
C ILE A 146 -1.32 -7.60 0.56
N ILE A 147 -0.75 -8.32 -0.40
CA ILE A 147 -0.98 -9.77 -0.55
C ILE A 147 0.33 -10.53 -0.33
N TYR A 148 0.55 -11.06 0.88
CA TYR A 148 1.71 -11.89 1.18
C TYR A 148 1.54 -13.27 0.57
N SER A 149 2.34 -13.59 -0.45
CA SER A 149 2.18 -14.81 -1.23
C SER A 149 3.35 -15.76 -1.09
N TYR A 150 3.04 -16.99 -0.68
CA TYR A 150 3.99 -18.12 -0.66
C TYR A 150 3.82 -19.02 -1.88
N ILE A 151 3.26 -18.51 -2.97
CA ILE A 151 2.98 -19.26 -4.19
C ILE A 151 4.07 -18.96 -5.22
N GLU A 152 4.66 -19.99 -5.84
CA GLU A 152 5.77 -19.86 -6.80
C GLU A 152 5.45 -18.92 -7.98
N ASN A 153 4.24 -18.99 -8.53
CA ASN A 153 3.84 -18.22 -9.70
C ASN A 153 2.90 -17.06 -9.34
N THR A 154 3.49 -15.95 -8.88
CA THR A 154 2.75 -14.72 -8.51
C THR A 154 1.93 -14.14 -9.65
N VAL A 155 2.44 -14.22 -10.89
CA VAL A 155 1.74 -13.71 -12.09
C VAL A 155 0.41 -14.44 -12.27
N LYS A 156 0.44 -15.78 -12.23
CA LYS A 156 -0.77 -16.61 -12.34
C LYS A 156 -1.71 -16.39 -11.16
N MET A 157 -1.16 -16.26 -9.95
CA MET A 157 -1.95 -15.99 -8.74
C MET A 157 -2.68 -14.66 -8.85
N MET A 158 -1.99 -13.57 -9.20
CA MET A 158 -2.58 -12.24 -9.34
C MET A 158 -3.58 -12.17 -10.50
N ALA A 159 -3.31 -12.84 -11.62
CA ALA A 159 -4.28 -12.93 -12.72
C ALA A 159 -5.56 -13.69 -12.30
N THR A 160 -5.42 -14.73 -11.48
CA THR A 160 -6.55 -15.50 -10.93
C THR A 160 -7.36 -14.63 -9.97
N TRP A 161 -6.67 -13.90 -9.08
CA TRP A 161 -7.29 -12.95 -8.15
C TRP A 161 -8.04 -11.84 -8.89
N GLN A 162 -7.40 -11.20 -9.86
CA GLN A 162 -7.99 -10.15 -10.68
C GLN A 162 -9.29 -10.63 -11.35
N LYS A 163 -9.26 -11.82 -11.98
CA LYS A 163 -10.45 -12.41 -12.60
C LYS A 163 -11.56 -12.66 -11.59
N TYR A 164 -11.23 -13.28 -10.45
CA TYR A 164 -12.20 -13.57 -9.40
C TYR A 164 -12.85 -12.30 -8.84
N LEU A 165 -12.05 -11.25 -8.59
CA LEU A 165 -12.55 -9.96 -8.10
C LEU A 165 -13.58 -9.38 -9.05
N LEU A 166 -13.27 -9.30 -10.34
CA LEU A 166 -14.18 -8.72 -11.35
C LEU A 166 -15.45 -9.56 -11.56
N GLU A 167 -15.36 -10.89 -11.39
CA GLU A 167 -16.54 -11.77 -11.40
C GLU A 167 -17.44 -11.56 -10.17
N LYS A 168 -16.84 -11.32 -8.99
CA LYS A 168 -17.56 -11.12 -7.73
C LYS A 168 -18.07 -9.71 -7.50
N GLN A 169 -17.40 -8.72 -8.07
CA GLN A 169 -17.76 -7.31 -8.00
C GLN A 169 -17.86 -6.73 -9.41
N PRO A 170 -18.94 -7.01 -10.16
CA PRO A 170 -19.09 -6.57 -11.56
C PRO A 170 -19.14 -5.04 -11.74
N SER A 171 -19.42 -4.29 -10.67
CA SER A 171 -19.37 -2.83 -10.68
C SER A 171 -17.95 -2.25 -10.59
N SER A 172 -16.96 -3.09 -10.23
CA SER A 172 -15.56 -2.69 -10.19
C SER A 172 -14.94 -2.75 -11.59
N SER A 173 -13.96 -1.89 -11.84
CA SER A 173 -13.24 -1.82 -13.12
C SER A 173 -11.73 -1.74 -12.89
N LEU A 174 -10.95 -2.17 -13.88
CA LEU A 174 -9.49 -2.00 -13.85
C LEU A 174 -9.14 -0.58 -14.25
N HIS A 175 -8.31 0.07 -13.44
CA HIS A 175 -7.84 1.44 -13.67
C HIS A 175 -6.41 1.48 -14.20
N GLU A 176 -5.49 0.76 -13.55
CA GLU A 176 -4.08 0.69 -13.92
C GLU A 176 -3.56 -0.73 -13.74
N ILE A 177 -2.59 -1.13 -14.57
CA ILE A 177 -1.90 -2.42 -14.47
C ILE A 177 -0.43 -2.18 -14.80
N ASN A 178 0.48 -2.71 -13.99
CA ASN A 178 1.90 -2.61 -14.26
C ASN A 178 2.33 -3.50 -15.44
N ALA A 179 3.56 -3.31 -15.94
CA ALA A 179 4.05 -4.03 -17.12
C ALA A 179 4.06 -5.57 -16.96
N SER A 180 4.25 -6.08 -15.74
CA SER A 180 4.24 -7.52 -15.45
C SER A 180 2.84 -8.09 -15.21
N GLY A 181 1.80 -7.25 -15.11
CA GLY A 181 0.45 -7.68 -14.77
C GLY A 181 0.26 -8.15 -13.32
N THR A 182 1.26 -7.95 -12.46
CA THR A 182 1.23 -8.43 -11.06
C THR A 182 0.69 -7.40 -10.08
N VAL A 183 0.77 -6.11 -10.43
CA VAL A 183 0.20 -5.02 -9.65
C VAL A 183 -0.87 -4.37 -10.50
N PHE A 184 -2.07 -4.22 -9.95
CA PHE A 184 -3.18 -3.56 -10.61
C PHE A 184 -3.97 -2.70 -9.63
N THR A 185 -4.69 -1.72 -10.16
CA THR A 185 -5.57 -0.85 -9.39
C THR A 185 -7.00 -1.10 -9.86
N THR A 186 -7.91 -1.35 -8.93
CA THR A 186 -9.35 -1.35 -9.21
C THR A 186 -9.96 0.00 -8.88
N LYS A 187 -11.02 0.35 -9.59
CA LYS A 187 -11.86 1.52 -9.34
C LYS A 187 -13.29 1.03 -9.08
N ASP A 188 -13.84 1.45 -7.94
CA ASP A 188 -15.23 1.28 -7.55
C ASP A 188 -15.91 2.64 -7.37
N ILE A 189 -17.23 2.64 -7.41
CA ILE A 189 -18.06 3.80 -7.06
C ILE A 189 -18.65 3.56 -5.67
N ILE A 190 -18.36 4.45 -4.73
CA ILE A 190 -18.89 4.36 -3.36
C ILE A 190 -20.38 4.68 -3.39
N ALA A 191 -21.23 3.69 -3.13
CA ALA A 191 -22.69 3.83 -3.25
C ALA A 191 -23.29 4.98 -2.42
N SER A 192 -22.71 5.30 -1.25
CA SER A 192 -23.22 6.35 -0.36
C SER A 192 -22.94 7.78 -0.84
N SER A 193 -21.98 7.98 -1.73
CA SER A 193 -21.51 9.32 -2.14
C SER A 193 -21.38 9.49 -3.66
N GLY A 194 -21.37 8.40 -4.43
CA GLY A 194 -21.15 8.40 -5.87
C GLY A 194 -19.71 8.75 -6.28
N THR A 195 -18.77 8.82 -5.34
CA THR A 195 -17.37 9.14 -5.64
C THR A 195 -16.56 7.89 -5.99
N ASP A 196 -15.50 8.11 -6.76
CA ASP A 196 -14.55 7.06 -7.11
C ASP A 196 -13.72 6.65 -5.89
N TYR A 197 -13.47 5.35 -5.76
CA TYR A 197 -12.54 4.79 -4.80
C TYR A 197 -11.61 3.79 -5.48
N PHE A 198 -10.33 3.92 -5.19
CA PHE A 198 -9.27 3.17 -5.87
C PHE A 198 -8.56 2.24 -4.89
N VAL A 199 -8.38 0.98 -5.28
CA VAL A 199 -7.67 0.00 -4.48
C VAL A 199 -6.51 -0.56 -5.29
N LYS A 200 -5.29 -0.35 -4.81
CA LYS A 200 -4.08 -0.92 -5.42
C LYS A 200 -3.79 -2.30 -4.84
N HIS A 201 -3.63 -3.31 -5.69
CA HIS A 201 -3.38 -4.69 -5.30
C HIS A 201 -1.89 -5.01 -5.50
N ILE A 202 -1.19 -5.29 -4.40
CA ILE A 202 0.27 -5.36 -4.34
C ILE A 202 0.68 -6.73 -3.79
N PRO A 203 1.27 -7.62 -4.61
CA PRO A 203 1.79 -8.88 -4.12
C PRO A 203 3.15 -8.70 -3.46
N VAL A 204 3.35 -9.35 -2.32
CA VAL A 204 4.63 -9.49 -1.61
C VAL A 204 5.07 -10.93 -1.77
N GLN A 205 6.03 -11.17 -2.66
CA GLN A 205 6.45 -12.51 -3.04
C GLN A 205 7.41 -13.11 -2.01
N LEU A 206 6.94 -14.13 -1.29
CA LEU A 206 7.66 -14.79 -0.20
C LEU A 206 7.90 -16.29 -0.46
N TYR A 207 7.54 -16.82 -1.62
CA TYR A 207 7.89 -18.19 -1.98
C TYR A 207 9.40 -18.40 -1.92
N PHE A 208 9.82 -19.41 -1.15
CA PHE A 208 11.21 -19.81 -1.07
C PHE A 208 11.30 -21.34 -1.12
N LYS A 209 12.05 -21.85 -2.09
CA LYS A 209 12.36 -23.27 -2.21
C LYS A 209 13.87 -23.43 -2.41
N PRO A 210 14.63 -23.81 -1.37
CA PRO A 210 16.05 -24.02 -1.52
C PRO A 210 16.30 -25.19 -2.48
N LEU A 211 17.29 -25.04 -3.35
CA LEU A 211 17.80 -26.16 -4.13
C LEU A 211 18.59 -27.06 -3.16
N HIS A 212 18.13 -28.30 -2.99
CA HIS A 212 18.86 -29.35 -2.26
C HIS A 212 19.93 -29.98 -3.15
#